data_AF-A0AA47AIZ8-F1
#
_entry.id   AF-A0AA47AIZ8-F1
#
_cell.length_a   1.000
_cell.length_b   1.000
_cell.length_c   1.000
_cell.angle_alpha   90.00
_cell.angle_beta   90.00
_cell.angle_gamma   90.00
#
_symmetry.space_group_name_H-M   'P 1'
#
loop_
_entity.id
_entity.type
_entity.pdbx_description
1 polymer ?
#
loop_
_entity_poly.entity_id
_entity_poly.type
_entity_poly.pdbx_seq_one_letter_code
_entity_poly.pdbx_strand_id
1 'polypeptide(L)'
;MNEFLMICERIVPEIVSVLKERYKILNHLVYEEPIGRRTLATATDLPERTVRSHIELMRANGLVDIYKPGIFLTDEGQSIVPKLRNFLNELDRINELESRLTEALSIDRVIITPTEGTLMVKKLGFAAAKLLQELLEPDSVVAISGGSTMAAVAEEMPILPFNPTVVPARGGVGAVVEYQANVIASVLAERLRGTYKMLHLPDGLSQDSLHMLMTCEPQIKEISDLISRTDVLLFGIGTAMRMADQRHIADEVRKQLVDNHAVGEALGQYCDMDGKLIYSTNNIGLSLPDVAKVPNVIAVAGGQEKASAIIGVMRACQKGILIIDEQAAEGMRQLLQISAL
;
A
#
# COMPACT_ATOMS: atom_id res chain seq x y z
N MET A 1 -18.42 1.85 -2.38
CA MET A 1 -18.94 0.64 -1.69
C MET A 1 -17.82 -0.08 -0.92
N ASN A 2 -16.62 -0.20 -1.51
CA ASN A 2 -15.42 -0.75 -0.85
C ASN A 2 -14.94 0.06 0.38
N GLU A 3 -15.18 1.37 0.42
CA GLU A 3 -14.82 2.22 1.59
C GLU A 3 -15.58 1.83 2.87
N PHE A 4 -16.88 1.53 2.77
CA PHE A 4 -17.66 1.07 3.93
C PHE A 4 -17.15 -0.27 4.46
N LEU A 5 -16.71 -1.17 3.57
CA LEU A 5 -16.13 -2.44 4.00
C LEU A 5 -14.77 -2.24 4.69
N MET A 6 -13.90 -1.37 4.17
CA MET A 6 -12.64 -1.06 4.87
C MET A 6 -12.89 -0.43 6.25
N ILE A 7 -13.96 0.34 6.41
CA ILE A 7 -14.41 0.84 7.72
C ILE A 7 -14.92 -0.32 8.59
N CYS A 8 -15.74 -1.21 8.01
CA CYS A 8 -16.29 -2.34 8.75
C CYS A 8 -15.23 -3.37 9.15
N GLU A 9 -14.26 -3.72 8.30
CA GLU A 9 -13.13 -4.59 8.66
C GLU A 9 -12.27 -3.99 9.78
N ARG A 10 -12.25 -2.65 9.89
CA ARG A 10 -11.54 -1.97 10.97
C ARG A 10 -12.27 -2.01 12.31
N ILE A 11 -13.61 -1.94 12.29
CA ILE A 11 -14.44 -1.89 13.51
C ILE A 11 -14.89 -3.29 13.93
N VAL A 12 -15.08 -4.18 12.96
CA VAL A 12 -15.58 -5.55 13.07
C VAL A 12 -14.79 -6.41 12.07
N PRO A 13 -13.53 -6.78 12.38
CA PRO A 13 -12.68 -7.55 11.47
C PRO A 13 -13.30 -8.91 11.07
N GLU A 14 -14.18 -9.44 11.90
CA GLU A 14 -14.92 -10.66 11.63
C GLU A 14 -16.02 -10.47 10.57
N ILE A 15 -16.35 -9.23 10.18
CA ILE A 15 -17.51 -8.95 9.32
C ILE A 15 -17.45 -9.71 8.00
N VAL A 16 -16.30 -9.73 7.33
CA VAL A 16 -16.15 -10.40 6.03
C VAL A 16 -16.21 -11.91 6.21
N SER A 17 -15.60 -12.45 7.27
CA SER A 17 -15.68 -13.88 7.58
C SER A 17 -17.13 -14.33 7.83
N VAL A 18 -17.85 -13.59 8.68
CA VAL A 18 -19.27 -13.82 8.99
C VAL A 18 -20.13 -13.65 7.73
N LEU A 19 -19.82 -12.67 6.90
CA LEU A 19 -20.53 -12.42 5.65
C LEU A 19 -20.34 -13.58 4.65
N LYS A 20 -19.11 -14.12 4.54
CA LYS A 20 -18.82 -15.32 3.75
C LYS A 20 -19.56 -16.56 4.27
N GLU A 21 -19.59 -16.78 5.58
CA GLU A 21 -20.36 -17.88 6.20
C GLU A 21 -21.87 -17.77 5.90
N ARG A 22 -22.43 -16.57 6.07
CA ARG A 22 -23.85 -16.29 5.81
C ARG A 22 -24.19 -16.42 4.33
N TYR A 23 -23.29 -15.97 3.46
CA TYR A 23 -23.44 -16.17 2.02
C TYR A 23 -23.48 -17.65 1.65
N LYS A 24 -22.59 -18.49 2.20
CA LYS A 24 -22.63 -19.95 1.96
C LYS A 24 -24.02 -20.53 2.27
N ILE A 25 -24.57 -20.19 3.44
CA ILE A 25 -25.91 -20.63 3.85
C ILE A 25 -26.99 -20.19 2.85
N LEU A 26 -27.05 -18.89 2.54
CA LEU A 26 -28.05 -18.34 1.61
C LEU A 26 -27.90 -18.93 0.20
N ASN A 27 -26.67 -19.12 -0.26
CA ASN A 27 -26.38 -19.65 -1.59
C ASN A 27 -26.81 -21.12 -1.74
N HIS A 28 -26.68 -21.96 -0.71
CA HIS A 28 -27.26 -23.30 -0.73
C HIS A 28 -28.79 -23.29 -0.76
N LEU A 29 -29.41 -22.38 0.01
CA LEU A 29 -30.87 -22.27 0.02
C LEU A 29 -31.45 -21.91 -1.36
N VAL A 30 -30.74 -21.15 -2.20
CA VAL A 30 -31.17 -20.84 -3.57
C VAL A 30 -31.43 -22.09 -4.41
N TYR A 31 -30.71 -23.19 -4.17
CA TYR A 31 -30.78 -24.40 -5.00
C TYR A 31 -31.37 -25.62 -4.29
N GLU A 32 -31.35 -25.63 -2.95
CA GLU A 32 -31.65 -26.80 -2.13
C GLU A 32 -32.83 -26.59 -1.17
N GLU A 33 -33.52 -25.44 -1.22
CA GLU A 33 -34.72 -25.25 -0.40
C GLU A 33 -35.88 -26.17 -0.82
N PRO A 34 -36.65 -26.73 0.13
CA PRO A 34 -36.41 -26.66 1.58
C PRO A 34 -35.31 -27.60 2.06
N ILE A 35 -34.43 -27.07 2.92
CA ILE A 35 -33.33 -27.83 3.53
C ILE A 35 -33.39 -27.80 5.06
N GLY A 36 -33.01 -28.91 5.69
CA GLY A 36 -32.87 -29.01 7.15
C GLY A 36 -31.52 -28.47 7.64
N ARG A 37 -31.50 -27.91 8.86
CA ARG A 37 -30.29 -27.31 9.46
C ARG A 37 -29.06 -28.23 9.47
N ARG A 38 -29.23 -29.53 9.77
CA ARG A 38 -28.11 -30.49 9.82
C ARG A 38 -27.49 -30.73 8.45
N THR A 39 -28.33 -30.86 7.42
CA THR A 39 -27.89 -30.99 6.03
C THR A 39 -27.15 -29.72 5.60
N LEU A 40 -27.68 -28.55 5.94
CA LEU A 40 -27.07 -27.26 5.63
C LEU A 40 -25.72 -27.05 6.33
N ALA A 41 -25.58 -27.49 7.59
CA ALA A 41 -24.31 -27.47 8.31
C ALA A 41 -23.25 -28.35 7.65
N THR A 42 -23.65 -29.51 7.16
CA THR A 42 -22.75 -30.42 6.43
C THR A 42 -22.36 -29.83 5.07
N ALA A 43 -23.32 -29.25 4.33
CA ALA A 43 -23.09 -28.67 3.02
C ALA A 43 -22.18 -27.42 3.06
N THR A 44 -22.27 -26.63 4.14
CA THR A 44 -21.49 -25.38 4.29
C THR A 44 -20.14 -25.56 4.99
N ASP A 45 -19.84 -26.76 5.49
CA ASP A 45 -18.70 -27.06 6.37
C ASP A 45 -18.64 -26.13 7.60
N LEU A 46 -19.82 -25.89 8.21
CA LEU A 46 -19.97 -25.02 9.37
C LEU A 46 -20.50 -25.82 10.57
N PRO A 47 -20.06 -25.50 11.81
CA PRO A 47 -20.65 -26.10 13.00
C PRO A 47 -22.16 -25.86 13.06
N GLU A 48 -22.94 -26.87 13.42
CA GLU A 48 -24.41 -26.76 13.47
C GLU A 48 -24.87 -25.60 14.38
N ARG A 49 -24.12 -25.32 15.45
CA ARG A 49 -24.36 -24.17 16.34
C ARG A 49 -24.26 -22.83 15.60
N THR A 50 -23.26 -22.68 14.74
CA THR A 50 -23.03 -21.48 13.91
C THR A 50 -24.14 -21.32 12.88
N VAL A 51 -24.49 -22.41 12.19
CA VAL A 51 -25.61 -22.40 11.22
C VAL A 51 -26.93 -22.04 11.88
N ARG A 52 -27.22 -22.59 13.07
CA ARG A 52 -28.40 -22.18 13.87
C ARG A 52 -28.40 -20.68 14.12
N SER A 53 -27.29 -20.14 14.62
CA SER A 53 -27.16 -18.72 14.97
C SER A 53 -27.37 -17.81 13.75
N HIS A 54 -26.80 -18.18 12.60
CA HIS A 54 -26.96 -17.40 11.36
C HIS A 54 -28.39 -17.44 10.85
N ILE A 55 -29.04 -18.62 10.83
CA ILE A 55 -30.44 -18.77 10.41
C ILE A 55 -31.38 -17.95 11.31
N GLU A 56 -31.21 -18.02 12.64
CA GLU A 56 -32.04 -17.27 13.59
C GLU A 56 -31.94 -15.75 13.33
N LEU A 57 -30.73 -15.25 13.06
CA LEU A 57 -30.51 -13.84 12.74
C LEU A 57 -31.04 -13.47 11.36
N MET A 58 -30.88 -14.33 10.34
CA MET A 58 -31.45 -14.12 9.01
C MET A 58 -32.97 -14.08 9.04
N ARG A 59 -33.61 -14.96 9.84
CA ARG A 59 -35.05 -14.98 10.04
C ARG A 59 -35.54 -13.70 10.71
N ALA A 60 -34.84 -13.24 11.75
CA ALA A 60 -35.16 -11.99 12.42
C ALA A 60 -35.07 -10.77 11.50
N ASN A 61 -34.20 -10.82 10.48
CA ASN A 61 -34.04 -9.80 9.44
C ASN A 61 -34.85 -10.07 8.17
N GLY A 62 -35.79 -11.03 8.17
CA GLY A 62 -36.68 -11.28 7.05
C GLY A 62 -36.04 -11.93 5.82
N LEU A 63 -34.83 -12.51 5.92
CA LEU A 63 -34.13 -13.12 4.79
C LEU A 63 -34.49 -14.61 4.56
N VAL A 64 -34.95 -15.30 5.61
CA VAL A 64 -35.34 -16.72 5.55
C VAL A 64 -36.57 -17.00 6.40
N ASP A 65 -37.37 -17.97 5.98
CA ASP A 65 -38.48 -18.54 6.74
C ASP A 65 -38.19 -19.98 7.16
N ILE A 66 -38.76 -20.37 8.30
CA ILE A 66 -38.59 -21.73 8.85
C ILE A 66 -39.96 -22.37 9.01
N TYR A 67 -40.20 -23.44 8.25
CA TYR A 67 -41.42 -24.25 8.32
C TYR A 67 -41.09 -25.71 8.66
N LYS A 68 -42.11 -26.54 8.86
CA LYS A 68 -41.93 -27.99 9.13
C LYS A 68 -41.06 -28.70 8.07
N PRO A 69 -41.20 -28.42 6.76
CA PRO A 69 -40.38 -29.08 5.74
C PRO A 69 -38.90 -28.66 5.74
N GLY A 70 -38.57 -27.48 6.29
CA GLY A 70 -37.21 -26.95 6.26
C GLY A 70 -37.17 -25.43 6.24
N ILE A 71 -35.99 -24.92 5.87
CA ILE A 71 -35.70 -23.49 5.74
C ILE A 71 -35.90 -23.08 4.28
N PHE A 72 -36.52 -21.93 4.07
CA PHE A 72 -36.81 -21.31 2.77
C PHE A 72 -36.24 -19.89 2.76
N LEU A 73 -35.83 -19.39 1.60
CA LEU A 73 -35.57 -17.98 1.35
C LEU A 73 -36.89 -17.22 1.22
N THR A 74 -36.87 -15.99 1.69
CA THR A 74 -37.91 -15.01 1.34
C THR A 74 -37.56 -14.34 0.01
N ASP A 75 -38.51 -13.60 -0.57
CA ASP A 75 -38.25 -12.77 -1.77
C ASP A 75 -37.07 -11.80 -1.55
N GLU A 76 -36.98 -11.21 -0.35
CA GLU A 76 -35.87 -10.33 0.03
C GLU A 76 -34.54 -11.10 0.08
N GLY A 77 -34.53 -12.26 0.73
CA GLY A 77 -33.38 -13.17 0.76
C GLY A 77 -32.92 -13.55 -0.64
N GLN A 78 -33.84 -13.92 -1.53
CA GLN A 78 -33.51 -14.29 -2.91
C GLN A 78 -32.93 -13.12 -3.72
N SER A 79 -33.38 -11.89 -3.44
CA SER A 79 -32.86 -10.67 -4.09
C SER A 79 -31.46 -10.27 -3.63
N ILE A 80 -31.06 -10.63 -2.40
CA ILE A 80 -29.77 -10.22 -1.81
C ILE A 80 -28.62 -11.14 -2.23
N VAL A 81 -28.88 -12.43 -2.46
CA VAL A 81 -27.83 -13.41 -2.77
C VAL A 81 -27.00 -13.03 -4.01
N PRO A 82 -27.59 -12.58 -5.15
CA PRO A 82 -26.79 -12.18 -6.31
C PRO A 82 -25.93 -10.95 -6.06
N LYS A 83 -26.45 -9.96 -5.31
CA LYS A 83 -25.69 -8.75 -4.94
C LYS A 83 -24.50 -9.13 -4.05
N LEU A 84 -24.73 -10.01 -3.09
CA LEU A 84 -23.70 -10.51 -2.18
C LEU A 84 -22.66 -11.37 -2.91
N ARG A 85 -23.08 -12.20 -3.87
CA ARG A 85 -22.19 -12.97 -4.74
C ARG A 85 -21.24 -12.06 -5.51
N ASN A 86 -21.78 -11.06 -6.21
CA ASN A 86 -20.98 -10.12 -7.00
C ASN A 86 -19.96 -9.39 -6.12
N PHE A 87 -20.39 -8.96 -4.94
CA PHE A 87 -19.53 -8.29 -3.97
C PHE A 87 -18.39 -9.17 -3.45
N LEU A 88 -18.69 -10.41 -3.02
CA LEU A 88 -17.66 -11.34 -2.55
C LEU A 88 -16.68 -11.73 -3.67
N ASN A 89 -17.17 -11.91 -4.89
CA ASN A 89 -16.32 -12.17 -6.06
C ASN A 89 -15.35 -11.02 -6.34
N GLU A 90 -15.81 -9.76 -6.21
CA GLU A 90 -14.96 -8.58 -6.37
C GLU A 90 -13.84 -8.54 -5.32
N LEU A 91 -14.17 -8.83 -4.06
CA LEU A 91 -13.18 -8.91 -2.98
C LEU A 91 -12.16 -10.02 -3.20
N ASP A 92 -12.63 -11.23 -3.56
CA ASP A 92 -11.74 -12.36 -3.81
C ASP A 92 -10.82 -12.08 -5.01
N ARG A 93 -11.32 -11.39 -6.04
CA ARG A 93 -10.53 -10.95 -7.20
C ARG A 93 -9.42 -9.95 -6.81
N ILE A 94 -9.70 -9.00 -5.92
CA ILE A 94 -8.68 -8.04 -5.47
C ILE A 94 -7.60 -8.77 -4.64
N ASN A 95 -8.01 -9.62 -3.70
CA ASN A 95 -7.08 -10.39 -2.86
C ASN A 95 -6.20 -11.34 -3.70
N GLU A 96 -6.76 -11.95 -4.72
CA GLU A 96 -6.00 -12.79 -5.65
C GLU A 96 -5.02 -11.96 -6.48
N LEU A 97 -5.44 -10.78 -6.95
CA LEU A 97 -4.53 -9.87 -7.67
C LEU A 97 -3.38 -9.38 -6.77
N GLU A 98 -3.65 -9.02 -5.52
CA GLU A 98 -2.62 -8.69 -4.52
C GLU A 98 -1.62 -9.83 -4.39
N SER A 99 -2.10 -11.07 -4.24
CA SER A 99 -1.25 -12.26 -4.08
C SER A 99 -0.38 -12.50 -5.32
N ARG A 100 -0.98 -12.46 -6.51
CA ARG A 100 -0.27 -12.67 -7.78
C ARG A 100 0.75 -11.57 -8.07
N LEU A 101 0.46 -10.32 -7.74
CA LEU A 101 1.42 -9.22 -7.85
C LEU A 101 2.56 -9.36 -6.83
N THR A 102 2.26 -9.79 -5.60
CA THR A 102 3.26 -10.07 -4.57
C THR A 102 4.25 -11.12 -5.04
N GLU A 103 3.75 -12.24 -5.57
CA GLU A 103 4.57 -13.31 -6.15
C GLU A 103 5.40 -12.84 -7.35
N ALA A 104 4.77 -12.17 -8.30
CA ALA A 104 5.43 -11.71 -9.53
C ALA A 104 6.54 -10.67 -9.29
N LEU A 105 6.45 -9.91 -8.20
CA LEU A 105 7.47 -8.93 -7.79
C LEU A 105 8.47 -9.50 -6.78
N SER A 106 8.18 -10.65 -6.15
CA SER A 106 8.98 -11.23 -5.08
C SER A 106 9.23 -10.25 -3.92
N ILE A 107 8.15 -9.63 -3.44
CA ILE A 107 8.15 -8.68 -2.32
C ILE A 107 7.30 -9.20 -1.15
N ASP A 108 7.26 -8.47 -0.04
CA ASP A 108 6.62 -8.96 1.19
C ASP A 108 5.08 -9.00 1.07
N ARG A 109 4.49 -7.95 0.48
CA ARG A 109 3.03 -7.83 0.31
C ARG A 109 2.65 -6.73 -0.65
N VAL A 110 1.57 -6.94 -1.42
CA VAL A 110 0.85 -5.88 -2.14
C VAL A 110 -0.48 -5.60 -1.44
N ILE A 111 -0.85 -4.32 -1.34
CA ILE A 111 -2.13 -3.85 -0.84
C ILE A 111 -2.75 -2.94 -1.91
N ILE A 112 -3.93 -3.30 -2.39
CA ILE A 112 -4.68 -2.56 -3.39
C ILE A 112 -5.77 -1.73 -2.69
N THR A 113 -5.79 -0.45 -3.00
CA THR A 113 -6.78 0.50 -2.50
C THR A 113 -7.78 0.85 -3.60
N PRO A 114 -9.07 1.01 -3.28
CA PRO A 114 -10.09 1.34 -4.27
C PRO A 114 -9.82 2.66 -4.99
N THR A 115 -9.95 2.67 -6.32
CA THR A 115 -9.77 3.89 -7.13
C THR A 115 -11.06 4.70 -7.13
N GLU A 116 -11.05 5.89 -6.53
CA GLU A 116 -12.19 6.81 -6.64
C GLU A 116 -11.74 8.26 -6.86
N GLY A 117 -11.83 8.70 -8.12
CA GLY A 117 -11.82 10.11 -8.52
C GLY A 117 -10.60 10.91 -8.05
N THR A 118 -10.84 12.18 -7.70
CA THR A 118 -9.80 13.15 -7.30
C THR A 118 -9.16 12.87 -5.94
N LEU A 119 -9.66 11.87 -5.18
CA LEU A 119 -9.20 11.55 -3.83
C LEU A 119 -8.20 10.38 -3.76
N MET A 120 -7.75 9.86 -4.91
CA MET A 120 -6.80 8.75 -5.00
C MET A 120 -5.57 8.92 -4.08
N VAL A 121 -4.90 10.07 -4.13
CA VAL A 121 -3.69 10.35 -3.33
C VAL A 121 -3.99 10.31 -1.83
N LYS A 122 -5.17 10.82 -1.42
CA LYS A 122 -5.62 10.83 -0.02
C LYS A 122 -5.88 9.41 0.49
N LYS A 123 -6.54 8.56 -0.32
CA LYS A 123 -6.81 7.16 0.05
C LYS A 123 -5.53 6.34 0.18
N LEU A 124 -4.58 6.52 -0.73
CA LEU A 124 -3.25 5.92 -0.63
C LEU A 124 -2.52 6.39 0.63
N GLY A 125 -2.55 7.69 0.91
CA GLY A 125 -2.01 8.30 2.12
C GLY A 125 -2.56 7.67 3.38
N PHE A 126 -3.88 7.53 3.46
CA PHE A 126 -4.59 6.93 4.58
C PHE A 126 -4.29 5.43 4.77
N ALA A 127 -4.23 4.66 3.68
CA ALA A 127 -3.87 3.25 3.73
C ALA A 127 -2.44 3.04 4.26
N ALA A 128 -1.50 3.85 3.78
CA ALA A 128 -0.11 3.82 4.23
C ALA A 128 0.06 4.33 5.68
N ALA A 129 -0.67 5.37 6.08
CA ALA A 129 -0.69 5.85 7.47
C ALA A 129 -1.22 4.77 8.42
N LYS A 130 -2.21 3.98 8.00
CA LYS A 130 -2.71 2.83 8.78
C LYS A 130 -1.63 1.76 8.93
N LEU A 131 -1.01 1.36 7.82
CA LEU A 131 0.05 0.35 7.86
C LEU A 131 1.23 0.82 8.72
N LEU A 132 1.60 2.10 8.63
CA LEU A 132 2.62 2.67 9.49
C LEU A 132 2.28 2.52 10.97
N GLN A 133 1.03 2.78 11.38
CA GLN A 133 0.61 2.59 12.78
C GLN A 133 0.77 1.16 13.26
N GLU A 134 0.55 0.18 12.38
CA GLU A 134 0.68 -1.25 12.71
C GLU A 134 2.15 -1.68 12.87
N LEU A 135 3.08 -0.97 12.22
CA LEU A 135 4.51 -1.29 12.18
C LEU A 135 5.37 -0.43 13.12
N LEU A 136 4.82 0.67 13.65
CA LEU A 136 5.54 1.58 14.52
C LEU A 136 5.74 1.00 15.91
N GLU A 137 6.99 1.01 16.36
CA GLU A 137 7.36 0.79 17.76
C GLU A 137 7.75 2.11 18.42
N PRO A 138 7.63 2.23 19.77
CA PRO A 138 8.12 3.40 20.49
C PRO A 138 9.60 3.70 20.19
N ASP A 139 9.94 4.98 20.09
CA ASP A 139 11.32 5.47 19.85
C ASP A 139 11.96 5.01 18.53
N SER A 140 11.17 4.48 17.59
CA SER A 140 11.63 4.06 16.26
C SER A 140 12.14 5.23 15.39
N VAL A 141 13.05 4.93 14.47
CA VAL A 141 13.54 5.86 13.45
C VAL A 141 12.75 5.65 12.16
N VAL A 142 12.03 6.70 11.74
CA VAL A 142 11.17 6.66 10.54
C VAL A 142 11.76 7.53 9.45
N ALA A 143 12.16 6.94 8.32
CA ALA A 143 12.60 7.69 7.16
C ALA A 143 11.45 7.87 6.18
N ILE A 144 11.21 9.11 5.72
CA ILE A 144 10.14 9.42 4.75
C ILE A 144 10.67 10.22 3.56
N SER A 145 10.29 9.83 2.34
CA SER A 145 10.65 10.56 1.12
C SER A 145 9.77 11.79 0.88
N GLY A 146 10.13 12.59 -0.11
CA GLY A 146 9.29 13.68 -0.61
C GLY A 146 8.10 13.20 -1.46
N GLY A 147 7.30 14.15 -1.92
CA GLY A 147 6.23 13.95 -2.90
C GLY A 147 4.81 14.04 -2.33
N SER A 148 3.84 14.27 -3.20
CA SER A 148 2.43 14.46 -2.83
C SER A 148 1.83 13.26 -2.11
N THR A 149 2.21 12.04 -2.48
CA THR A 149 1.73 10.82 -1.79
C THR A 149 2.24 10.76 -0.36
N MET A 150 3.51 11.06 -0.09
CA MET A 150 4.07 11.04 1.27
C MET A 150 3.54 12.18 2.13
N ALA A 151 3.28 13.36 1.54
CA ALA A 151 2.58 14.44 2.22
C ALA A 151 1.19 14.00 2.69
N ALA A 152 0.43 13.30 1.82
CA ALA A 152 -0.87 12.74 2.20
C ALA A 152 -0.76 11.68 3.32
N VAL A 153 0.29 10.84 3.34
CA VAL A 153 0.54 9.92 4.46
C VAL A 153 0.67 10.70 5.78
N ALA A 154 1.51 11.74 5.79
CA ALA A 154 1.74 12.54 6.99
C ALA A 154 0.47 13.28 7.46
N GLU A 155 -0.33 13.81 6.53
CA GLU A 155 -1.59 14.50 6.83
C GLU A 155 -2.69 13.58 7.38
N GLU A 156 -2.79 12.35 6.84
CA GLU A 156 -3.76 11.33 7.24
C GLU A 156 -3.37 10.61 8.54
N MET A 157 -2.13 10.78 9.01
CA MET A 157 -1.68 10.17 10.26
C MET A 157 -2.44 10.76 11.46
N PRO A 158 -3.15 9.94 12.26
CA PRO A 158 -3.80 10.42 13.47
C PRO A 158 -2.77 10.83 14.53
N ILE A 159 -3.21 11.63 15.50
CA ILE A 159 -2.33 12.03 16.60
C ILE A 159 -2.13 10.85 17.56
N LEU A 160 -0.93 10.29 17.62
CA LEU A 160 -0.60 9.11 18.42
C LEU A 160 0.75 9.30 19.14
N PRO A 161 0.90 8.84 20.41
CA PRO A 161 2.09 9.09 21.21
C PRO A 161 3.17 8.01 21.04
N PHE A 162 3.61 7.73 19.81
CA PHE A 162 4.71 6.78 19.55
C PHE A 162 6.10 7.37 19.85
N ASN A 163 6.22 8.70 19.84
CA ASN A 163 7.47 9.45 20.05
C ASN A 163 8.65 9.03 19.13
N PRO A 164 8.46 8.75 17.83
CA PRO A 164 9.56 8.34 16.96
C PRO A 164 10.51 9.52 16.66
N THR A 165 11.67 9.19 16.07
CA THR A 165 12.50 10.20 15.39
C THR A 165 12.28 10.09 13.88
N VAL A 166 11.69 11.11 13.27
CA VAL A 166 11.41 11.14 11.83
C VAL A 166 12.53 11.86 11.09
N VAL A 167 13.06 11.24 10.03
CA VAL A 167 14.11 11.79 9.19
C VAL A 167 13.68 11.81 7.73
N PRO A 168 14.14 12.77 6.92
CA PRO A 168 13.99 12.68 5.49
C PRO A 168 14.81 11.48 5.00
N ALA A 169 14.23 10.65 4.13
CA ALA A 169 14.95 9.54 3.52
C ALA A 169 16.14 10.04 2.68
N ARG A 170 16.05 11.27 2.14
CA ARG A 170 17.03 11.91 1.25
C ARG A 170 16.93 13.44 1.28
N GLY A 171 17.92 14.10 0.68
CA GLY A 171 17.94 15.56 0.48
C GLY A 171 16.73 16.12 -0.29
N GLY A 172 16.56 17.44 -0.23
CA GLY A 172 15.41 18.13 -0.82
C GLY A 172 15.41 18.12 -2.34
N VAL A 173 14.24 17.88 -2.95
CA VAL A 173 14.02 17.88 -4.40
C VAL A 173 12.69 18.56 -4.73
N GLY A 174 12.69 19.39 -5.78
CA GLY A 174 11.49 20.04 -6.32
C GLY A 174 11.17 21.41 -5.72
N ALA A 175 10.30 22.15 -6.42
CA ALA A 175 9.98 23.55 -6.09
C ALA A 175 8.80 23.72 -5.12
N VAL A 176 7.97 22.68 -4.93
CA VAL A 176 6.79 22.74 -4.04
C VAL A 176 7.24 22.40 -2.62
N VAL A 177 7.16 23.38 -1.73
CA VAL A 177 7.71 23.30 -0.36
C VAL A 177 7.02 22.19 0.44
N GLU A 178 5.71 22.07 0.30
CA GLU A 178 4.86 21.09 0.98
C GLU A 178 5.24 19.64 0.64
N TYR A 179 5.89 19.42 -0.51
CA TYR A 179 6.31 18.10 -0.98
C TYR A 179 7.77 17.78 -0.68
N GLN A 180 8.48 18.67 0.00
CA GLN A 180 9.85 18.41 0.42
C GLN A 180 9.88 17.43 1.60
N ALA A 181 10.83 16.49 1.57
CA ALA A 181 10.97 15.45 2.59
C ALA A 181 11.13 16.02 4.01
N ASN A 182 11.82 17.15 4.17
CA ASN A 182 11.98 17.82 5.47
C ASN A 182 10.64 18.31 6.06
N VAL A 183 9.77 18.88 5.22
CA VAL A 183 8.46 19.38 5.64
C VAL A 183 7.57 18.20 6.02
N ILE A 184 7.53 17.17 5.17
CA ILE A 184 6.76 15.96 5.42
C ILE A 184 7.23 15.26 6.70
N ALA A 185 8.54 15.16 6.92
CA ALA A 185 9.11 14.60 8.15
C ALA A 185 8.66 15.37 9.40
N SER A 186 8.64 16.71 9.35
CA SER A 186 8.16 17.53 10.47
C SER A 186 6.67 17.33 10.76
N VAL A 187 5.82 17.26 9.72
CA VAL A 187 4.37 17.04 9.87
C VAL A 187 4.10 15.65 10.45
N LEU A 188 4.79 14.62 9.95
CA LEU A 188 4.64 13.27 10.45
C LEU A 188 5.09 13.15 11.92
N ALA A 189 6.22 13.77 12.28
CA ALA A 189 6.69 13.80 13.66
C ALA A 189 5.71 14.49 14.60
N GLU A 190 5.10 15.60 14.18
CA GLU A 190 4.08 16.30 14.96
C GLU A 190 2.86 15.41 15.23
N ARG A 191 2.35 14.71 14.21
CA ARG A 191 1.25 13.75 14.37
C ARG A 191 1.64 12.61 15.32
N LEU A 192 2.88 12.15 15.27
CA LEU A 192 3.35 11.05 16.11
C LEU A 192 3.91 11.46 17.48
N ARG A 193 3.77 12.74 17.85
CA ARG A 193 4.37 13.36 19.05
C ARG A 193 5.87 13.06 19.20
N GLY A 194 6.53 12.85 18.07
CA GLY A 194 7.95 12.52 17.98
C GLY A 194 8.82 13.75 17.78
N THR A 195 10.06 13.49 17.44
CA THR A 195 11.03 14.51 17.01
C THR A 195 11.37 14.32 15.54
N TYR A 196 11.97 15.33 14.92
CA TYR A 196 12.48 15.19 13.56
C TYR A 196 13.87 15.81 13.41
N LYS A 197 14.62 15.33 12.41
CA LYS A 197 15.87 15.95 11.95
C LYS A 197 15.70 16.36 10.49
N MET A 198 16.27 17.49 10.10
CA MET A 198 16.23 17.97 8.72
C MET A 198 17.56 17.73 8.02
N LEU A 199 17.51 17.43 6.72
CA LEU A 199 18.67 17.32 5.86
C LEU A 199 18.67 18.49 4.87
N HIS A 200 19.48 19.51 5.14
CA HIS A 200 19.57 20.75 4.35
C HIS A 200 20.56 20.65 3.18
N LEU A 201 20.53 19.52 2.47
CA LEU A 201 21.40 19.30 1.31
C LEU A 201 20.55 19.08 0.06
N PRO A 202 21.01 19.59 -1.11
CA PRO A 202 20.40 19.25 -2.38
C PRO A 202 20.71 17.79 -2.74
N ASP A 203 19.85 17.19 -3.56
CA ASP A 203 20.13 15.92 -4.25
C ASP A 203 21.11 16.15 -5.41
N GLY A 204 21.86 15.12 -5.82
CA GLY A 204 22.76 15.18 -6.97
C GLY A 204 24.11 15.89 -6.73
N LEU A 205 24.63 15.86 -5.51
CA LEU A 205 25.94 16.44 -5.18
C LEU A 205 27.11 15.73 -5.90
N SER A 206 28.22 16.43 -6.13
CA SER A 206 29.44 15.76 -6.62
C SER A 206 29.99 14.79 -5.55
N GLN A 207 30.69 13.74 -5.99
CA GLN A 207 31.32 12.78 -5.07
C GLN A 207 32.31 13.45 -4.11
N ASP A 208 33.11 14.40 -4.60
CA ASP A 208 34.05 15.15 -3.78
C ASP A 208 33.33 16.01 -2.73
N SER A 209 32.23 16.66 -3.11
CA SER A 209 31.40 17.43 -2.18
C SER A 209 30.81 16.55 -1.08
N LEU A 210 30.29 15.36 -1.44
CA LEU A 210 29.76 14.41 -0.46
C LEU A 210 30.83 13.93 0.51
N HIS A 211 32.00 13.56 0.00
CA HIS A 211 33.11 13.11 0.83
C HIS A 211 33.54 14.20 1.82
N MET A 212 33.67 15.45 1.36
CA MET A 212 34.00 16.58 2.22
C MET A 212 32.94 16.82 3.30
N LEU A 213 31.66 16.85 2.94
CA LEU A 213 30.57 17.04 3.90
C LEU A 213 30.55 15.92 4.96
N MET A 214 30.68 14.66 4.54
CA MET A 214 30.67 13.52 5.45
C MET A 214 31.88 13.46 6.39
N THR A 215 33.03 14.01 5.95
CA THR A 215 34.28 13.97 6.72
C THR A 215 34.42 15.19 7.64
N CYS A 216 34.04 16.36 7.16
CA CYS A 216 34.32 17.64 7.82
C CYS A 216 33.13 18.20 8.60
N GLU A 217 31.90 17.75 8.35
CA GLU A 217 30.70 18.28 8.99
C GLU A 217 30.04 17.26 9.94
N PRO A 218 30.29 17.33 11.27
CA PRO A 218 29.75 16.37 12.23
C PRO A 218 28.22 16.26 12.23
N GLN A 219 27.51 17.38 11.98
CA GLN A 219 26.05 17.39 11.92
C GLN A 219 25.50 16.56 10.77
N ILE A 220 26.17 16.60 9.61
CA ILE A 220 25.80 15.80 8.44
C ILE A 220 26.03 14.32 8.73
N LYS A 221 27.14 13.99 9.39
CA LYS A 221 27.43 12.62 9.81
C LYS A 221 26.41 12.10 10.81
N GLU A 222 26.01 12.89 11.82
CA GLU A 222 24.96 12.50 12.77
C GLU A 222 23.64 12.16 12.06
N ILE A 223 23.21 12.98 11.11
CA ILE A 223 21.99 12.72 10.33
C ILE A 223 22.15 11.46 9.48
N SER A 224 23.30 11.28 8.82
CA SER A 224 23.57 10.09 8.02
C SER A 224 23.56 8.80 8.87
N ASP A 225 24.17 8.84 10.05
CA ASP A 225 24.19 7.72 10.99
C ASP A 225 22.77 7.39 11.45
N LEU A 226 21.93 8.41 11.70
CA LEU A 226 20.53 8.21 12.05
C LEU A 226 19.72 7.62 10.89
N ILE A 227 19.90 8.10 9.66
CA ILE A 227 19.26 7.54 8.46
C ILE A 227 19.67 6.06 8.28
N SER A 228 20.92 5.69 8.56
CA SER A 228 21.37 4.30 8.47
C SER A 228 20.70 3.36 9.49
N ARG A 229 20.15 3.91 10.58
CA ARG A 229 19.42 3.19 11.64
C ARG A 229 17.90 3.19 11.42
N THR A 230 17.43 3.50 10.22
CA THR A 230 15.99 3.52 9.91
C THR A 230 15.34 2.17 10.22
N ASP A 231 14.28 2.21 11.02
CA ASP A 231 13.45 1.05 11.36
C ASP A 231 12.28 0.90 10.38
N VAL A 232 11.70 2.04 9.96
CA VAL A 232 10.60 2.10 9.01
C VAL A 232 10.90 3.11 7.90
N LEU A 233 10.91 2.66 6.65
CA LEU A 233 11.08 3.50 5.46
C LEU A 233 9.76 3.65 4.71
N LEU A 234 9.33 4.89 4.47
CA LEU A 234 8.22 5.22 3.58
C LEU A 234 8.71 6.01 2.37
N PHE A 235 8.36 5.56 1.17
CA PHE A 235 8.73 6.29 -0.04
C PHE A 235 7.70 6.19 -1.15
N GLY A 236 7.71 7.22 -2.01
CA GLY A 236 6.92 7.26 -3.23
C GLY A 236 7.69 6.77 -4.46
N ILE A 237 6.96 6.35 -5.50
CA ILE A 237 7.52 5.96 -6.80
C ILE A 237 7.09 6.95 -7.89
N GLY A 238 8.05 7.39 -8.70
CA GLY A 238 7.84 8.27 -9.85
C GLY A 238 8.24 7.61 -11.17
N THR A 239 7.69 8.11 -12.28
CA THR A 239 8.17 7.73 -13.61
C THR A 239 9.54 8.37 -13.86
N ALA A 240 10.44 7.63 -14.51
CA ALA A 240 11.83 8.05 -14.69
C ALA A 240 11.94 9.46 -15.29
N MET A 241 11.25 9.72 -16.41
CA MET A 241 11.37 11.00 -17.10
C MET A 241 10.80 12.18 -16.30
N ARG A 242 9.65 12.00 -15.63
CA ARG A 242 9.07 13.04 -14.78
C ARG A 242 9.99 13.40 -13.62
N MET A 243 10.67 12.41 -13.04
CA MET A 243 11.62 12.63 -11.95
C MET A 243 12.94 13.22 -12.45
N ALA A 244 13.36 12.91 -13.69
CA ALA A 244 14.50 13.56 -14.34
C ALA A 244 14.22 15.05 -14.64
N ASP A 245 12.99 15.42 -15.03
CA ASP A 245 12.56 16.82 -15.14
C ASP A 245 12.66 17.54 -13.79
N GLN A 246 12.07 16.96 -12.74
CA GLN A 246 12.02 17.57 -11.40
C GLN A 246 13.38 17.78 -10.75
N ARG A 247 14.38 16.95 -11.12
CA ARG A 247 15.76 17.04 -10.62
C ARG A 247 16.70 17.79 -11.55
N HIS A 248 16.21 18.34 -12.67
CA HIS A 248 17.03 19.01 -13.67
C HIS A 248 18.24 18.16 -14.13
N ILE A 249 18.01 16.87 -14.33
CA ILE A 249 19.04 15.93 -14.81
C ILE A 249 19.55 16.38 -16.18
N ALA A 250 20.87 16.41 -16.34
CA ALA A 250 21.53 16.84 -17.57
C ALA A 250 21.09 16.02 -18.80
N ASP A 251 21.02 16.65 -19.97
CA ASP A 251 20.49 16.04 -21.19
C ASP A 251 21.23 14.77 -21.63
N GLU A 252 22.54 14.68 -21.35
CA GLU A 252 23.33 13.48 -21.64
C GLU A 252 22.86 12.28 -20.80
N VAL A 253 22.58 12.50 -19.52
CA VAL A 253 22.02 11.48 -18.63
C VAL A 253 20.57 11.18 -19.02
N ARG A 254 19.78 12.18 -19.42
CA ARG A 254 18.42 11.95 -19.94
C ARG A 254 18.42 11.01 -21.15
N LYS A 255 19.37 11.22 -22.08
CA LYS A 255 19.56 10.33 -23.22
C LYS A 255 19.92 8.92 -22.77
N GLN A 256 20.82 8.78 -21.80
CA GLN A 256 21.14 7.47 -21.20
C GLN A 256 19.90 6.79 -20.60
N LEU A 257 19.04 7.51 -19.87
CA LEU A 257 17.81 6.98 -19.30
C LEU A 257 16.87 6.45 -20.38
N VAL A 258 16.72 7.18 -21.49
CA VAL A 258 15.89 6.76 -22.63
C VAL A 258 16.50 5.56 -23.36
N ASP A 259 17.78 5.63 -23.71
CA ASP A 259 18.49 4.58 -24.47
C ASP A 259 18.50 3.24 -23.71
N ASN A 260 18.52 3.28 -22.37
CA ASN A 260 18.49 2.11 -21.51
C ASN A 260 17.11 1.82 -20.90
N HIS A 261 16.03 2.39 -21.46
CA HIS A 261 14.65 2.08 -21.11
C HIS A 261 14.31 2.22 -19.61
N ALA A 262 14.84 3.25 -18.95
CA ALA A 262 14.48 3.55 -17.57
C ALA A 262 12.98 3.91 -17.48
N VAL A 263 12.26 3.22 -16.60
CA VAL A 263 10.81 3.38 -16.43
C VAL A 263 10.45 4.05 -15.12
N GLY A 264 11.22 3.80 -14.06
CA GLY A 264 10.91 4.25 -12.71
C GLY A 264 12.07 4.95 -12.02
N GLU A 265 11.73 5.77 -11.03
CA GLU A 265 12.67 6.32 -10.08
C GLU A 265 12.07 6.29 -8.67
N ALA A 266 12.91 5.88 -7.72
CA ALA A 266 12.70 6.08 -6.31
C ALA A 266 14.06 6.25 -5.64
N LEU A 267 14.08 7.08 -4.59
CA LEU A 267 15.28 7.32 -3.80
C LEU A 267 16.52 7.69 -4.64
N GLY A 268 16.36 8.52 -5.68
CA GLY A 268 17.41 8.97 -6.59
C GLY A 268 17.97 7.87 -7.51
N GLN A 269 17.36 6.69 -7.54
CA GLN A 269 17.78 5.55 -8.34
C GLN A 269 16.79 5.32 -9.47
N TYR A 270 17.31 5.31 -10.70
CA TYR A 270 16.54 5.09 -11.91
C TYR A 270 16.71 3.65 -12.35
N CYS A 271 15.60 2.96 -12.64
CA CYS A 271 15.61 1.55 -13.01
C CYS A 271 14.77 1.27 -14.26
N ASP A 272 15.14 0.21 -14.97
CA ASP A 272 14.34 -0.36 -16.06
C ASP A 272 13.22 -1.28 -15.52
N MET A 273 12.46 -1.90 -16.42
CA MET A 273 11.37 -2.81 -16.07
C MET A 273 11.83 -4.07 -15.33
N ASP A 274 13.07 -4.50 -15.51
CA ASP A 274 13.62 -5.70 -14.87
C ASP A 274 14.22 -5.40 -13.50
N GLY A 275 14.21 -4.13 -13.09
CA GLY A 275 14.77 -3.67 -11.83
C GLY A 275 16.28 -3.44 -11.88
N LYS A 276 16.88 -3.40 -13.08
CA LYS A 276 18.29 -3.04 -13.25
C LYS A 276 18.46 -1.54 -13.04
N LEU A 277 19.42 -1.16 -12.19
CA LEU A 277 19.81 0.24 -12.01
C LEU A 277 20.49 0.78 -13.28
N ILE A 278 19.92 1.86 -13.82
CA ILE A 278 20.41 2.56 -15.01
C ILE A 278 21.26 3.78 -14.62
N TYR A 279 20.82 4.51 -13.61
CA TYR A 279 21.48 5.73 -13.13
C TYR A 279 21.16 5.98 -11.66
N SER A 280 22.09 6.62 -10.96
CA SER A 280 22.01 6.90 -9.53
C SER A 280 22.44 8.33 -9.27
N THR A 281 21.61 9.13 -8.60
CA THR A 281 22.04 10.43 -8.10
C THR A 281 22.89 10.26 -6.84
N ASN A 282 23.98 10.99 -6.80
CA ASN A 282 24.85 11.10 -5.63
C ASN A 282 24.16 11.99 -4.57
N ASN A 283 24.07 11.51 -3.34
CA ASN A 283 23.31 12.17 -2.28
C ASN A 283 23.69 11.62 -0.90
N ILE A 284 23.22 12.29 0.14
CA ILE A 284 23.16 11.75 1.51
C ILE A 284 21.72 11.28 1.75
N GLY A 285 21.57 10.02 2.15
CA GLY A 285 20.26 9.40 2.34
C GLY A 285 20.26 7.91 2.01
N LEU A 286 19.06 7.33 2.03
CA LEU A 286 18.82 5.96 1.62
C LEU A 286 18.83 5.84 0.10
N SER A 287 19.35 4.70 -0.36
CA SER A 287 19.30 4.24 -1.75
C SER A 287 18.50 2.93 -1.86
N LEU A 288 18.09 2.53 -3.07
CA LEU A 288 17.39 1.25 -3.26
C LEU A 288 18.18 0.04 -2.72
N PRO A 289 19.52 -0.04 -2.89
CA PRO A 289 20.32 -1.09 -2.23
C PRO A 289 20.24 -1.13 -0.70
N ASP A 290 19.97 0.01 -0.04
CA ASP A 290 19.86 0.05 1.43
C ASP A 290 18.51 -0.48 1.93
N VAL A 291 17.50 -0.53 1.07
CA VAL A 291 16.13 -1.00 1.38
C VAL A 291 16.14 -2.41 2.00
N ALA A 292 17.03 -3.29 1.52
CA ALA A 292 17.17 -4.65 2.03
C ALA A 292 17.53 -4.71 3.54
N LYS A 293 18.22 -3.68 4.05
CA LYS A 293 18.67 -3.61 5.46
C LYS A 293 17.61 -3.01 6.38
N VAL A 294 16.66 -2.25 5.84
CA VAL A 294 15.61 -1.62 6.63
C VAL A 294 14.61 -2.69 7.07
N PRO A 295 14.25 -2.80 8.36
CA PRO A 295 13.30 -3.79 8.86
C PRO A 295 11.95 -3.74 8.14
N ASN A 296 11.32 -2.56 8.14
CA ASN A 296 10.00 -2.33 7.56
C ASN A 296 10.07 -1.33 6.41
N VAL A 297 9.56 -1.70 5.24
CA VAL A 297 9.61 -0.89 4.03
C VAL A 297 8.21 -0.75 3.47
N ILE A 298 7.77 0.50 3.24
CA ILE A 298 6.45 0.82 2.69
C ILE A 298 6.65 1.68 1.44
N ALA A 299 6.35 1.12 0.28
CA ALA A 299 6.32 1.84 -0.99
C ALA A 299 4.88 2.23 -1.32
N VAL A 300 4.63 3.48 -1.71
CA VAL A 300 3.28 3.95 -2.03
C VAL A 300 3.27 4.67 -3.37
N ALA A 301 2.43 4.19 -4.29
CA ALA A 301 2.26 4.82 -5.60
C ALA A 301 0.88 4.54 -6.16
N GLY A 302 0.43 5.28 -7.17
CA GLY A 302 -0.85 5.03 -7.80
C GLY A 302 -0.94 5.74 -9.14
N GLY A 303 -1.92 5.33 -9.93
CA GLY A 303 -2.12 5.73 -11.31
C GLY A 303 -1.58 4.68 -12.29
N GLN A 304 -2.38 4.37 -13.32
CA GLN A 304 -2.03 3.39 -14.35
C GLN A 304 -0.74 3.78 -15.09
N GLU A 305 -0.46 5.08 -15.24
CA GLU A 305 0.73 5.61 -15.90
C GLU A 305 2.04 5.27 -15.16
N LYS A 306 1.95 4.89 -13.88
CA LYS A 306 3.10 4.49 -13.06
C LYS A 306 3.32 2.98 -13.01
N ALA A 307 2.48 2.17 -13.65
CA ALA A 307 2.56 0.72 -13.55
C ALA A 307 3.96 0.15 -13.87
N SER A 308 4.58 0.61 -14.96
CA SER A 308 5.94 0.23 -15.34
C SER A 308 6.99 0.68 -14.32
N ALA A 309 6.87 1.92 -13.85
CA ALA A 309 7.76 2.48 -12.82
C ALA A 309 7.70 1.69 -11.52
N ILE A 310 6.49 1.33 -11.07
CA ILE A 310 6.25 0.54 -9.87
C ILE A 310 6.89 -0.84 -10.00
N ILE A 311 6.68 -1.53 -11.13
CA ILE A 311 7.28 -2.84 -11.39
C ILE A 311 8.81 -2.76 -11.32
N GLY A 312 9.42 -1.82 -12.05
CA GLY A 312 10.86 -1.68 -12.11
C GLY A 312 11.46 -1.38 -10.73
N VAL A 313 10.92 -0.41 -10.00
CA VAL A 313 11.44 -0.03 -8.68
C VAL A 313 11.28 -1.17 -7.68
N MET A 314 10.12 -1.84 -7.63
CA MET A 314 9.91 -2.90 -6.65
C MET A 314 10.77 -4.14 -6.94
N ARG A 315 11.05 -4.46 -8.21
CA ARG A 315 12.03 -5.48 -8.59
C ARG A 315 13.45 -5.12 -8.17
N ALA A 316 13.82 -3.83 -8.21
CA ALA A 316 15.10 -3.36 -7.70
C ALA A 316 15.18 -3.41 -6.16
N CYS A 317 14.08 -3.18 -5.46
CA CYS A 317 14.00 -3.27 -3.99
C CYS A 317 14.09 -4.71 -3.47
N GLN A 318 13.44 -5.66 -4.15
CA GLN A 318 13.33 -7.08 -3.74
C GLN A 318 12.74 -7.32 -2.34
N LYS A 319 12.14 -6.29 -1.74
CA LYS A 319 11.58 -6.30 -0.39
C LYS A 319 10.55 -5.18 -0.26
N GLY A 320 9.63 -5.34 0.69
CA GLY A 320 8.75 -4.27 1.17
C GLY A 320 7.28 -4.52 0.88
N ILE A 321 6.46 -3.69 1.49
CA ILE A 321 5.02 -3.67 1.32
C ILE A 321 4.68 -2.57 0.33
N LEU A 322 4.04 -2.94 -0.77
CA LEU A 322 3.61 -2.02 -1.83
C LEU A 322 2.13 -1.67 -1.66
N ILE A 323 1.81 -0.39 -1.52
CA ILE A 323 0.44 0.11 -1.49
C ILE A 323 0.16 0.83 -2.82
N ILE A 324 -0.85 0.36 -3.55
CA ILE A 324 -1.25 0.87 -4.86
C ILE A 324 -2.76 1.08 -5.00
N ASP A 325 -3.19 1.81 -6.03
CA ASP A 325 -4.59 1.90 -6.42
C ASP A 325 -4.95 0.82 -7.45
N GLU A 326 -6.25 0.55 -7.64
CA GLU A 326 -6.71 -0.46 -8.60
C GLU A 326 -6.26 -0.15 -10.04
N GLN A 327 -6.14 1.13 -10.42
CA GLN A 327 -5.64 1.51 -11.76
C GLN A 327 -4.18 1.11 -11.97
N ALA A 328 -3.30 1.37 -11.00
CA ALA A 328 -1.92 0.90 -11.06
C ALA A 328 -1.88 -0.63 -11.05
N ALA A 329 -2.69 -1.29 -10.20
CA ALA A 329 -2.74 -2.75 -10.12
C ALA A 329 -3.16 -3.38 -11.45
N GLU A 330 -4.17 -2.84 -12.12
CA GLU A 330 -4.64 -3.31 -13.43
C GLU A 330 -3.59 -3.05 -14.53
N GLY A 331 -2.93 -1.88 -14.52
CA GLY A 331 -1.80 -1.61 -15.42
C GLY A 331 -0.66 -2.60 -15.23
N MET A 332 -0.33 -2.94 -13.97
CA MET A 332 0.71 -3.91 -13.65
C MET A 332 0.30 -5.32 -14.07
N ARG A 333 -0.97 -5.70 -13.86
CA ARG A 333 -1.52 -6.99 -14.29
C ARG A 333 -1.33 -7.19 -15.80
N GLN A 334 -1.62 -6.17 -16.59
CA GLN A 334 -1.47 -6.20 -18.05
C GLN A 334 0.00 -6.33 -18.47
N LEU A 335 0.90 -5.53 -17.88
CA LEU A 335 2.33 -5.55 -18.20
C LEU A 335 3.00 -6.87 -17.81
N LEU A 336 2.62 -7.45 -16.67
CA LEU A 336 3.14 -8.73 -16.18
C LEU A 336 2.41 -9.95 -16.80
N GLN A 337 1.45 -9.73 -17.70
CA GLN A 337 0.65 -10.77 -18.34
C GLN A 337 -0.03 -11.72 -17.36
N ILE A 338 -0.41 -11.18 -16.20
CA ILE A 338 -1.15 -11.90 -15.16
C ILE A 338 -2.57 -12.11 -15.71
N SER A 339 -2.97 -13.37 -15.92
CA SER A 339 -4.28 -13.77 -16.47
C SER A 339 -5.42 -12.96 -15.84
N ALA A 340 -6.33 -12.46 -16.67
CA ALA A 340 -7.55 -11.82 -16.17
C ALA A 340 -8.37 -12.85 -15.38
N LEU A 341 -8.87 -12.42 -14.23
CA LEU A 341 -9.73 -13.18 -13.33
C LEU A 341 -11.20 -12.99 -13.71
#